data_AF-F0IHF0-F1
#
_entry.id   AF-F0IHF0-F1
#
_cell.length_a   1.000
_cell.length_b   1.000
_cell.length_c   1.000
_cell.angle_alpha   90.00
_cell.angle_beta   90.00
_cell.angle_gamma   90.00
#
_symmetry.space_group_name_H-M   'P 1'
#
loop_
_entity.id
_entity.type
_entity.pdbx_description
1 polymer ?
#
loop_
_entity_poly.entity_id
_entity_poly.type
_entity_poly.pdbx_seq_one_letter_code
_entity_poly.pdbx_strand_id
1 'polypeptide(L)'
;MQQKIKTLEDLKDKLYLWKSYNEENLEKIVSEFEKFPRKEFSISYIPMLTDSLLAEHLITIGKIFPANTHMLINIISSIGNMVGRYKLYPTDKVFDFFKEATTHKKVNYYVSLNISSFPQYTSWEERWDYLISIPNISPKKKSIVNFHTEVKKMLSAKGIIPFQVAEKIVIILKNHINTGELSDYSIEDYLNTIHALEQKT
;
A
#
# COMPACT_ATOMS: atom_id res chain seq x y z
N MET A 1 4.61 15.26 -22.65
CA MET A 1 3.95 13.94 -22.48
C MET A 1 4.76 12.82 -23.14
N GLN A 2 5.07 12.89 -24.45
CA GLN A 2 5.90 11.89 -25.14
C GLN A 2 7.26 11.61 -24.46
N GLN A 3 7.97 12.64 -24.00
CA GLN A 3 9.24 12.45 -23.30
C GLN A 3 9.10 11.60 -22.01
N LYS A 4 8.01 11.78 -21.25
CA LYS A 4 7.78 11.00 -20.02
C LYS A 4 7.47 9.54 -20.35
N ILE A 5 6.71 9.30 -21.41
CA ILE A 5 6.41 7.95 -21.92
C ILE A 5 7.71 7.23 -22.27
N LYS A 6 8.57 7.88 -23.08
CA LYS A 6 9.88 7.32 -23.47
C LYS A 6 10.78 7.03 -22.26
N THR A 7 10.75 7.90 -21.25
CA THR A 7 11.48 7.67 -20.00
C THR A 7 10.94 6.47 -19.22
N LEU A 8 9.61 6.30 -19.16
CA LEU A 8 9.01 5.13 -18.52
C LEU A 8 9.32 3.83 -19.27
N GLU A 9 9.30 3.86 -20.60
CA GLU A 9 9.71 2.73 -21.45
C GLU A 9 11.16 2.34 -21.19
N ASP A 10 12.09 3.31 -21.20
CA ASP A 10 13.50 3.07 -20.87
C ASP A 10 13.70 2.49 -19.46
N LEU A 11 12.98 3.00 -18.46
CA LEU A 11 13.03 2.46 -17.09
C LEU A 11 12.47 1.04 -17.02
N LYS A 12 11.38 0.74 -17.74
CA LYS A 12 10.84 -0.61 -17.86
C LYS A 12 11.89 -1.54 -18.46
N ASP A 13 12.49 -1.18 -19.59
CA ASP A 13 13.50 -2.02 -20.26
C ASP A 13 14.71 -2.31 -19.33
N LYS A 14 15.18 -1.29 -18.60
CA LYS A 14 16.23 -1.45 -17.58
C LYS A 14 15.82 -2.41 -16.47
N LEU A 15 14.57 -2.35 -16.00
CA LEU A 15 14.04 -3.25 -14.97
C LEU A 15 13.84 -4.68 -15.49
N TYR A 16 13.64 -4.89 -16.79
CA TYR A 16 13.70 -6.24 -17.39
C TYR A 16 15.12 -6.79 -17.42
N LEU A 17 16.10 -5.91 -17.64
CA LEU A 17 17.53 -6.23 -17.66
C LEU A 17 18.20 -6.03 -16.30
N TRP A 18 17.44 -6.09 -15.20
CA TRP A 18 17.92 -5.70 -13.86
C TRP A 18 19.19 -6.45 -13.42
N LYS A 19 19.40 -7.68 -13.89
CA LYS A 19 20.60 -8.49 -13.59
C LYS A 19 21.91 -7.88 -14.10
N SER A 20 21.83 -6.95 -15.04
CA SER A 20 23.00 -6.25 -15.60
C SER A 20 23.46 -5.07 -14.74
N TYR A 21 22.75 -4.77 -13.65
CA TYR A 21 23.02 -3.64 -12.78
C TYR A 21 23.39 -4.12 -11.37
N ASN A 22 24.29 -3.38 -10.72
CA ASN A 22 24.58 -3.56 -9.30
C ASN A 22 23.47 -2.93 -8.43
N GLU A 23 23.51 -3.19 -7.14
CA GLU A 23 22.52 -2.71 -6.17
C GLU A 23 22.31 -1.20 -6.21
N GLU A 24 23.38 -0.41 -6.24
CA GLU A 24 23.31 1.06 -6.25
C GLU A 24 22.60 1.60 -7.49
N ASN A 25 22.92 1.03 -8.67
CA ASN A 25 22.27 1.43 -9.92
C ASN A 25 20.81 0.99 -9.95
N LEU A 26 20.49 -0.20 -9.41
CA LEU A 26 19.11 -0.66 -9.31
C LEU A 26 18.28 0.21 -8.38
N GLU A 27 18.81 0.62 -7.23
CA GLU A 27 18.12 1.51 -6.31
C GLU A 27 17.74 2.84 -7.01
N LYS A 28 18.66 3.42 -7.78
CA LYS A 28 18.39 4.63 -8.58
C LYS A 28 17.31 4.40 -9.63
N ILE A 29 17.40 3.31 -10.40
CA ILE A 29 16.41 2.96 -11.44
C ILE A 29 15.02 2.79 -10.82
N VAL A 30 14.92 2.01 -9.73
CA VAL A 30 13.66 1.77 -9.02
C VAL A 30 13.10 3.07 -8.42
N SER A 31 13.95 3.95 -7.88
CA SER A 31 13.54 5.26 -7.35
C SER A 31 12.98 6.19 -8.42
N GLU A 32 13.57 6.20 -9.62
CA GLU A 32 13.03 6.95 -10.76
C GLU A 32 11.72 6.34 -11.27
N PHE A 33 11.66 5.01 -11.37
CA PHE A 33 10.45 4.29 -11.78
C PHE A 33 9.28 4.57 -10.85
N GLU A 34 9.48 4.51 -9.53
CA GLU A 34 8.45 4.72 -8.49
C GLU A 34 7.66 6.02 -8.66
N LYS A 35 8.31 7.07 -9.18
CA LYS A 35 7.69 8.37 -9.37
C LYS A 35 6.53 8.31 -10.36
N PHE A 36 6.56 7.42 -11.35
CA PHE A 36 5.53 7.30 -12.38
C PHE A 36 4.20 6.78 -11.83
N PRO A 37 4.14 5.59 -11.19
CA PRO A 37 2.89 5.11 -10.63
C PRO A 37 2.43 5.94 -9.42
N ARG A 38 3.32 6.60 -8.66
CA ARG A 38 2.93 7.37 -7.46
C ARG A 38 2.58 8.84 -7.71
N LYS A 39 3.36 9.62 -8.45
CA LYS A 39 3.18 11.10 -8.48
C LYS A 39 2.13 11.57 -9.48
N GLU A 40 1.96 10.87 -10.59
CA GLU A 40 1.12 11.31 -11.70
C GLU A 40 0.21 10.16 -12.12
N PHE A 41 -1.05 10.46 -12.44
CA PHE A 41 -1.90 9.52 -13.15
C PHE A 41 -1.89 9.88 -14.63
N SER A 42 -1.59 8.92 -15.50
CA SER A 42 -1.73 9.09 -16.94
C SER A 42 -2.24 7.80 -17.57
N ILE A 43 -3.32 7.91 -18.36
CA ILE A 43 -3.84 6.78 -19.16
C ILE A 43 -2.75 6.21 -20.08
N SER A 44 -1.85 7.07 -20.58
CA SER A 44 -0.74 6.65 -21.43
C SER A 44 0.29 5.75 -20.74
N TYR A 45 0.31 5.69 -19.40
CA TYR A 45 1.21 4.78 -18.67
C TYR A 45 0.59 3.40 -18.44
N ILE A 46 -0.72 3.23 -18.66
CA ILE A 46 -1.42 1.96 -18.42
C ILE A 46 -0.70 0.77 -19.09
N PRO A 47 -0.33 0.80 -20.38
CA PRO A 47 0.32 -0.35 -21.02
C PRO A 47 1.61 -0.83 -20.35
N MET A 48 2.33 0.07 -19.66
CA MET A 48 3.57 -0.25 -18.94
C MET A 48 3.30 -0.60 -17.48
N LEU A 49 2.34 0.06 -16.84
CA LEU A 49 2.07 -0.08 -15.40
C LEU A 49 1.06 -1.18 -15.06
N THR A 50 0.42 -1.80 -16.05
CA THR A 50 -0.38 -3.03 -15.89
C THR A 50 0.37 -4.30 -16.29
N ASP A 51 1.70 -4.23 -16.38
CA ASP A 51 2.56 -5.36 -16.71
C ASP A 51 2.86 -6.20 -15.46
N SER A 52 2.26 -7.40 -15.37
CA SER A 52 2.46 -8.30 -14.24
C SER A 52 3.87 -8.88 -14.18
N LEU A 53 4.54 -9.07 -15.32
CA LEU A 53 5.91 -9.58 -15.34
C LEU A 53 6.90 -8.53 -14.81
N LEU A 54 6.66 -7.24 -15.11
CA LEU A 54 7.41 -6.15 -14.50
C LEU A 54 7.27 -6.16 -12.97
N ALA A 55 6.05 -6.38 -12.44
CA ALA A 55 5.85 -6.51 -11.00
C ALA A 55 6.60 -7.72 -10.41
N GLU A 56 6.67 -8.84 -11.11
CA GLU A 56 7.47 -10.00 -10.70
C GLU A 56 8.97 -9.72 -10.69
N HIS A 57 9.48 -8.94 -11.66
CA HIS A 57 10.86 -8.48 -11.63
C HIS A 57 11.14 -7.58 -10.42
N LEU A 58 10.25 -6.65 -10.11
CA LEU A 58 10.39 -5.76 -8.95
C LEU A 58 10.44 -6.54 -7.62
N ILE A 59 9.55 -7.51 -7.39
CA ILE A 59 9.62 -8.33 -6.16
C ILE A 59 10.88 -9.19 -6.12
N THR A 60 11.37 -9.66 -7.28
CA THR A 60 12.62 -10.44 -7.34
C THR A 60 13.82 -9.59 -6.93
N ILE A 61 13.90 -8.34 -7.42
CA ILE A 61 14.92 -7.37 -7.01
C ILE A 61 14.84 -7.15 -5.49
N GLY A 62 13.63 -6.91 -4.95
CA GLY A 62 13.43 -6.73 -3.51
C GLY A 62 13.87 -7.93 -2.66
N LYS A 63 13.61 -9.15 -3.12
CA LYS A 63 14.03 -10.38 -2.44
C LYS A 63 15.55 -10.61 -2.47
N ILE A 64 16.25 -10.11 -3.48
CA ILE A 64 17.71 -10.22 -3.60
C ILE A 64 18.44 -9.23 -2.69
N PHE A 65 17.87 -8.03 -2.50
CA PHE A 65 18.45 -6.97 -1.70
C PHE A 65 17.58 -6.63 -0.48
N PRO A 66 17.31 -7.58 0.44
CA PRO A 66 16.36 -7.39 1.53
C PRO A 66 16.83 -6.37 2.58
N ALA A 67 18.13 -6.11 2.66
CA ALA A 67 18.70 -5.09 3.55
C ALA A 67 18.50 -3.66 3.02
N ASN A 68 18.23 -3.50 1.72
CA ASN A 68 18.06 -2.20 1.09
C ASN A 68 16.64 -1.67 1.28
N THR A 69 16.43 -1.04 2.43
CA THR A 69 15.10 -0.59 2.80
C THR A 69 14.57 0.53 1.90
N HIS A 70 15.43 1.35 1.30
CA HIS A 70 14.97 2.40 0.39
C HIS A 70 14.40 1.79 -0.90
N MET A 71 15.13 0.83 -1.49
CA MET A 71 14.67 0.11 -2.66
C MET A 71 13.38 -0.68 -2.38
N LEU A 72 13.29 -1.37 -1.23
CA LEU A 72 12.07 -2.07 -0.82
C LEU A 72 10.86 -1.13 -0.71
N ILE A 73 11.02 0.03 -0.08
CA ILE A 73 9.96 1.04 0.01
C ILE A 73 9.49 1.47 -1.38
N ASN A 74 10.43 1.73 -2.29
CA ASN A 74 10.10 2.15 -3.65
C ASN A 74 9.41 1.04 -4.44
N ILE A 75 9.81 -0.22 -4.28
CA ILE A 75 9.13 -1.38 -4.89
C ILE A 75 7.69 -1.51 -4.37
N ILE A 76 7.50 -1.49 -3.05
CA ILE A 76 6.17 -1.59 -2.43
C ILE A 76 5.28 -0.43 -2.89
N SER A 77 5.79 0.80 -2.90
CA SER A 77 5.07 1.97 -3.39
C SER A 77 4.70 1.84 -4.87
N SER A 78 5.64 1.40 -5.71
CA SER A 78 5.42 1.23 -7.15
C SER A 78 4.30 0.25 -7.43
N ILE A 79 4.43 -0.98 -6.90
CA ILE A 79 3.46 -2.05 -7.14
C ILE A 79 2.10 -1.69 -6.54
N GLY A 80 2.08 -1.15 -5.32
CA GLY A 80 0.84 -0.72 -4.67
C GLY A 80 0.04 0.27 -5.51
N ASN A 81 0.72 1.25 -6.09
CA ASN A 81 0.09 2.22 -6.99
C ASN A 81 -0.27 1.61 -8.36
N MET A 82 0.54 0.70 -8.91
CA MET A 82 0.19 -0.06 -10.13
C MET A 82 -1.13 -0.81 -9.94
N VAL A 83 -1.31 -1.48 -8.80
CA VAL A 83 -2.56 -2.18 -8.46
C VAL A 83 -3.70 -1.19 -8.21
N GLY A 84 -3.55 -0.28 -7.26
CA GLY A 84 -4.64 0.58 -6.81
C GLY A 84 -5.10 1.61 -7.87
N ARG A 85 -4.15 2.25 -8.56
CA ARG A 85 -4.43 3.35 -9.50
C ARG A 85 -4.51 2.89 -10.94
N TYR A 86 -3.61 1.99 -11.36
CA TYR A 86 -3.51 1.55 -12.76
C TYR A 86 -4.25 0.25 -13.03
N LYS A 87 -4.81 -0.40 -12.00
CA LYS A 87 -5.58 -1.65 -12.12
C LYS A 87 -4.74 -2.80 -12.67
N LEU A 88 -3.45 -2.84 -12.33
CA LEU A 88 -2.65 -4.06 -12.47
C LEU A 88 -3.37 -5.21 -11.76
N TYR A 89 -3.47 -6.36 -12.42
CA TYR A 89 -3.92 -7.60 -11.81
C TYR A 89 -2.68 -8.37 -11.30
N PRO A 90 -2.37 -8.33 -9.98
CA PRO A 90 -1.14 -8.90 -9.45
C PRO A 90 -1.25 -10.43 -9.33
N THR A 91 -0.13 -11.13 -9.52
CA THR A 91 -0.05 -12.57 -9.23
C THR A 91 0.02 -12.80 -7.72
N ASP A 92 -0.30 -14.03 -7.27
CA ASP A 92 -0.25 -14.37 -5.84
C ASP A 92 1.15 -14.19 -5.26
N LYS A 93 2.21 -14.44 -6.05
CA LYS A 93 3.60 -14.18 -5.65
C LYS A 93 3.84 -12.71 -5.27
N VAL A 94 3.21 -11.79 -5.99
CA VAL A 94 3.32 -10.34 -5.70
C VAL A 94 2.58 -10.01 -4.41
N PHE A 95 1.39 -10.58 -4.19
CA PHE A 95 0.65 -10.38 -2.95
C PHE A 95 1.36 -11.02 -1.74
N ASP A 96 1.93 -12.21 -1.90
CA ASP A 96 2.73 -12.90 -0.87
C ASP A 96 3.94 -12.06 -0.44
N PHE A 97 4.61 -11.41 -1.38
CA PHE A 97 5.68 -10.46 -1.07
C PHE A 97 5.20 -9.29 -0.19
N PHE A 98 3.99 -8.78 -0.44
CA PHE A 98 3.39 -7.75 0.43
C PHE A 98 3.08 -8.29 1.82
N LYS A 99 2.54 -9.51 1.94
CA LYS A 99 2.31 -10.17 3.23
C LYS A 99 3.61 -10.33 4.02
N GLU A 100 4.66 -10.86 3.39
CA GLU A 100 5.99 -10.99 4.00
C GLU A 100 6.48 -9.62 4.54
N ALA A 101 6.32 -8.56 3.74
CA ALA A 101 6.76 -7.21 4.09
C ALA A 101 5.97 -6.53 5.22
N THR A 102 4.80 -7.05 5.63
CA THR A 102 4.02 -6.51 6.77
C THR A 102 4.80 -6.53 8.10
N THR A 103 5.75 -7.47 8.22
CA THR A 103 6.58 -7.63 9.43
C THR A 103 7.87 -6.81 9.39
N HIS A 104 8.22 -6.23 8.23
CA HIS A 104 9.46 -5.48 8.07
C HIS A 104 9.32 -4.05 8.60
N LYS A 105 9.83 -3.79 9.81
CA LYS A 105 9.62 -2.54 10.60
C LYS A 105 9.84 -1.21 9.88
N LYS A 106 10.72 -1.14 8.88
CA LYS A 106 11.01 0.08 8.10
C LYS A 106 10.14 0.23 6.84
N VAL A 107 9.44 -0.82 6.43
CA VAL A 107 8.74 -0.93 5.14
C VAL A 107 7.24 -1.10 5.34
N ASN A 108 6.83 -1.76 6.42
CA ASN A 108 5.44 -2.14 6.70
C ASN A 108 4.44 -0.96 6.72
N TYR A 109 4.85 0.27 7.05
CA TYR A 109 4.00 1.44 6.86
C TYR A 109 3.56 1.59 5.40
N TYR A 110 4.48 1.47 4.44
CA TYR A 110 4.19 1.57 3.01
C TYR A 110 3.35 0.40 2.50
N VAL A 111 3.49 -0.78 3.12
CA VAL A 111 2.60 -1.92 2.87
C VAL A 111 1.18 -1.56 3.28
N SER A 112 1.00 -0.99 4.48
CA SER A 112 -0.32 -0.59 5.00
C SER A 112 -1.05 0.45 4.16
N LEU A 113 -0.33 1.27 3.39
CA LEU A 113 -0.93 2.25 2.48
C LEU A 113 -1.60 1.60 1.25
N ASN A 114 -1.19 0.38 0.89
CA ASN A 114 -1.44 -0.17 -0.45
C ASN A 114 -2.08 -1.55 -0.44
N ILE A 115 -1.79 -2.40 0.56
CA ILE A 115 -2.12 -3.83 0.52
C ILE A 115 -3.63 -4.11 0.39
N SER A 116 -4.49 -3.24 0.92
CA SER A 116 -5.95 -3.34 0.79
C SER A 116 -6.47 -3.14 -0.63
N SER A 117 -5.66 -2.57 -1.52
CA SER A 117 -6.02 -2.38 -2.93
C SER A 117 -5.87 -3.66 -3.76
N PHE A 118 -5.20 -4.68 -3.22
CA PHE A 118 -5.03 -5.96 -3.90
C PHE A 118 -6.34 -6.76 -3.87
N PRO A 119 -6.76 -7.35 -5.00
CA PRO A 119 -7.92 -8.24 -5.02
C PRO A 119 -7.83 -9.37 -3.98
N GLN A 120 -6.63 -9.96 -3.83
CA GLN A 120 -6.33 -11.04 -2.89
C GLN A 120 -6.50 -10.64 -1.41
N TYR A 121 -6.48 -9.34 -1.08
CA TYR A 121 -6.69 -8.89 0.30
C TYR A 121 -8.04 -9.34 0.86
N THR A 122 -9.04 -9.48 -0.02
CA THR A 122 -10.39 -9.89 0.39
C THR A 122 -10.51 -11.37 0.79
N SER A 123 -9.57 -12.22 0.40
CA SER A 123 -9.53 -13.63 0.77
C SER A 123 -8.41 -13.97 1.77
N TRP A 124 -7.57 -12.99 2.14
CA TRP A 124 -6.52 -13.20 3.12
C TRP A 124 -7.09 -13.36 4.53
N GLU A 125 -6.85 -14.53 5.12
CA GLU A 125 -7.37 -14.92 6.44
C GLU A 125 -7.00 -13.92 7.56
N GLU A 126 -5.73 -13.49 7.58
CA GLU A 126 -5.20 -12.61 8.63
C GLU A 126 -5.49 -11.11 8.38
N ARG A 127 -6.24 -10.76 7.32
CA ARG A 127 -6.48 -9.36 6.93
C ARG A 127 -7.07 -8.52 8.07
N TRP A 128 -7.89 -9.12 8.92
CA TRP A 128 -8.56 -8.42 10.01
C TRP A 128 -7.59 -8.12 11.14
N ASP A 129 -6.79 -9.10 11.53
CA ASP A 129 -5.72 -8.94 12.52
C ASP A 129 -4.66 -7.96 12.03
N TYR A 130 -4.34 -8.01 10.74
CA TYR A 130 -3.47 -7.02 10.11
C TYR A 130 -4.07 -5.61 10.17
N LEU A 131 -5.34 -5.44 9.77
CA LEU A 131 -6.03 -4.13 9.79
C LEU A 131 -5.97 -3.50 11.19
N ILE A 132 -6.34 -4.23 12.24
CA ILE A 132 -6.32 -3.72 13.63
C ILE A 132 -4.90 -3.48 14.15
N SER A 133 -3.88 -4.08 13.53
CA SER A 133 -2.47 -3.85 13.88
C SER A 133 -1.90 -2.56 13.29
N ILE A 134 -2.48 -2.00 12.22
CA ILE A 134 -1.96 -0.83 11.50
C ILE A 134 -1.62 0.34 12.43
N PRO A 135 -2.46 0.75 13.40
CA PRO A 135 -2.14 1.85 14.32
C PRO A 135 -0.81 1.69 15.09
N ASN A 136 -0.34 0.46 15.27
CA ASN A 136 0.91 0.16 15.98
C ASN A 136 2.15 0.23 15.08
N ILE A 137 1.97 0.35 13.76
CA ILE A 137 3.07 0.48 12.80
C ILE A 137 3.72 1.86 12.94
N SER A 138 5.05 1.92 12.96
CA SER A 138 5.77 3.19 12.93
C SER A 138 5.77 3.79 11.52
N PRO A 139 5.53 5.12 11.36
CA PRO A 139 5.30 6.11 12.40
C PRO A 139 3.83 6.15 12.87
N LYS A 140 3.59 5.90 14.17
CA LYS A 140 2.24 5.71 14.76
C LYS A 140 1.24 6.82 14.39
N LYS A 141 1.67 8.09 14.41
CA LYS A 141 0.83 9.24 14.04
C LYS A 141 0.28 9.17 12.61
N LYS A 142 1.07 8.68 11.66
CA LYS A 142 0.58 8.50 10.28
C LYS A 142 -0.23 7.22 10.14
N SER A 143 0.16 6.17 10.86
CA SER A 143 -0.50 4.87 10.76
C SER A 143 -1.92 4.89 11.31
N ILE A 144 -2.22 5.64 12.38
CA ILE A 144 -3.60 5.78 12.87
C ILE A 144 -4.50 6.51 11.85
N VAL A 145 -3.97 7.54 11.18
CA VAL A 145 -4.68 8.24 10.09
C VAL A 145 -4.91 7.32 8.90
N ASN A 146 -3.90 6.51 8.53
CA ASN A 146 -4.05 5.51 7.48
C ASN A 146 -5.09 4.45 7.86
N PHE A 147 -5.04 3.93 9.08
CA PHE A 147 -6.02 2.97 9.59
C PHE A 147 -7.44 3.50 9.46
N HIS A 148 -7.70 4.74 9.88
CA HIS A 148 -9.00 5.38 9.71
C HIS A 148 -9.42 5.48 8.23
N THR A 149 -8.49 5.81 7.34
CA THR A 149 -8.71 5.84 5.88
C THR A 149 -9.10 4.46 5.34
N GLU A 150 -8.42 3.39 5.78
CA GLU A 150 -8.73 2.02 5.37
C GLU A 150 -10.11 1.57 5.87
N VAL A 151 -10.46 1.86 7.12
CA VAL A 151 -11.79 1.59 7.67
C VAL A 151 -12.88 2.29 6.85
N LYS A 152 -12.68 3.56 6.49
CA LYS A 152 -13.62 4.31 5.64
C LYS A 152 -13.80 3.65 4.26
N LYS A 153 -12.71 3.24 3.61
CA LYS A 153 -12.77 2.51 2.32
C LYS A 153 -13.62 1.24 2.42
N MET A 154 -13.45 0.48 3.50
CA MET A 154 -14.20 -0.77 3.72
C MET A 154 -15.69 -0.52 3.93
N LEU A 155 -16.04 0.52 4.70
CA LEU A 155 -17.42 0.94 4.90
C LEU A 155 -18.08 1.38 3.57
N SER A 156 -17.36 2.16 2.76
CA SER A 156 -17.83 2.61 1.45
C SER A 156 -18.02 1.45 0.45
N ALA A 157 -17.16 0.43 0.52
CA ALA A 157 -17.27 -0.78 -0.30
C ALA A 157 -18.43 -1.70 0.13
N LYS A 158 -19.20 -1.33 1.17
CA LYS A 158 -20.28 -2.14 1.76
C LYS A 158 -19.84 -3.55 2.17
N GLY A 159 -18.56 -3.71 2.53
CA GLY A 159 -18.04 -4.98 3.04
C GLY A 159 -18.68 -5.38 4.37
N ILE A 160 -18.78 -6.68 4.63
CA ILE A 160 -19.18 -7.21 5.95
C ILE A 160 -17.94 -7.23 6.84
N ILE A 161 -17.96 -6.43 7.90
CA ILE A 161 -16.93 -6.42 8.94
C ILE A 161 -17.43 -7.32 10.09
N PRO A 162 -16.66 -8.32 10.53
CA PRO A 162 -17.05 -9.14 11.68
C PRO A 162 -17.28 -8.27 12.92
N PHE A 163 -18.31 -8.59 13.71
CA PHE A 163 -18.70 -7.83 14.90
C PHE A 163 -17.52 -7.55 15.85
N GLN A 164 -16.78 -8.59 16.21
CA GLN A 164 -15.61 -8.47 17.10
C GLN A 164 -14.50 -7.56 16.53
N VAL A 165 -14.37 -7.49 15.21
CA VAL A 165 -13.40 -6.60 14.55
C VAL A 165 -13.90 -5.17 14.59
N ALA A 166 -15.20 -4.95 14.34
CA ALA A 166 -15.83 -3.63 14.43
C ALA A 166 -15.69 -3.03 15.84
N GLU A 167 -15.93 -3.83 16.90
CA GLU A 167 -15.72 -3.39 18.28
C GLU A 167 -14.29 -2.92 18.55
N LYS A 168 -13.29 -3.70 18.10
CA LYS A 168 -11.87 -3.32 18.22
C LYS A 168 -11.56 -2.03 17.46
N ILE A 169 -12.10 -1.86 16.25
CA ILE A 169 -11.94 -0.62 15.47
C ILE A 169 -12.51 0.57 16.24
N VAL A 170 -13.73 0.43 16.78
CA VAL A 170 -14.38 1.50 17.56
C VAL A 170 -13.54 1.89 18.78
N ILE A 171 -13.00 0.91 19.51
CA ILE A 171 -12.11 1.17 20.66
C ILE A 171 -10.85 1.94 20.22
N ILE A 172 -10.19 1.51 19.13
CA ILE A 172 -9.00 2.18 18.61
C ILE A 172 -9.30 3.64 18.24
N LEU A 173 -10.40 3.89 17.53
CA LEU A 173 -10.77 5.24 17.10
C LEU A 173 -11.15 6.14 18.29
N LYS A 174 -11.94 5.63 19.26
CA LYS A 174 -12.28 6.35 20.50
C LYS A 174 -11.04 6.69 21.31
N ASN A 175 -10.10 5.75 21.44
CA ASN A 175 -8.82 6.00 22.12
C ASN A 175 -7.99 7.09 21.43
N HIS A 176 -8.00 7.14 20.09
CA HIS A 176 -7.29 8.20 19.37
C HIS A 176 -7.94 9.57 19.57
N ILE A 177 -9.28 9.67 19.53
CA ILE A 177 -10.00 10.92 19.85
C ILE A 177 -9.59 11.42 21.24
N ASN A 178 -9.53 10.51 22.22
CA ASN A 178 -9.22 10.85 23.61
C ASN A 178 -7.76 11.30 23.84
N THR A 179 -6.86 11.24 22.84
CA THR A 179 -5.51 11.79 23.00
C THR A 179 -5.49 13.31 23.01
N GLY A 180 -6.56 13.97 22.54
CA GLY A 180 -6.63 15.43 22.42
C GLY A 180 -5.73 16.02 21.34
N GLU A 181 -5.14 15.20 20.46
CA GLU A 181 -4.26 15.65 19.37
C GLU A 181 -5.02 16.05 18.09
N LEU A 182 -6.34 15.81 18.02
CA LEU A 182 -7.18 16.03 16.84
C LEU A 182 -7.86 17.40 16.87
N SER A 183 -8.09 17.99 15.70
CA SER A 183 -8.97 19.14 15.55
C SER A 183 -10.45 18.75 15.64
N ASP A 184 -11.33 19.70 15.95
CA ASP A 184 -12.79 19.46 16.02
C ASP A 184 -13.33 18.80 14.74
N TYR A 185 -12.90 19.30 13.57
CA TYR A 185 -13.25 18.70 12.28
C TYR A 185 -12.82 17.23 12.17
N SER A 186 -11.61 16.92 12.65
CA SER A 186 -11.11 15.54 12.63
C SER A 186 -11.89 14.66 13.61
N ILE A 187 -12.20 15.17 14.81
CA ILE A 187 -13.02 14.44 15.78
C ILE A 187 -14.37 14.06 15.17
N GLU A 188 -15.03 14.99 14.49
CA GLU A 188 -16.30 14.73 13.81
C GLU A 188 -16.18 13.63 12.73
N ASP A 189 -15.15 13.66 11.89
CA ASP A 189 -14.93 12.62 10.86
C ASP A 189 -14.71 11.21 11.47
N TYR A 190 -14.00 11.14 12.61
CA TYR A 190 -13.81 9.88 13.34
C TYR A 190 -15.12 9.40 13.98
N LEU A 191 -15.90 10.29 14.61
CA LEU A 191 -17.20 9.96 15.19
C LEU A 191 -18.20 9.46 14.14
N ASN A 192 -18.22 10.07 12.95
CA ASN A 192 -19.04 9.62 11.84
C ASN A 192 -18.68 8.19 11.41
N THR A 193 -17.39 7.86 11.43
CA THR A 193 -16.91 6.51 11.11
C THR A 193 -17.32 5.49 12.18
N ILE A 194 -17.21 5.86 13.47
CA ILE A 194 -17.67 5.04 14.59
C ILE A 194 -19.17 4.78 14.48
N HIS A 195 -19.97 5.80 14.23
CA HIS A 195 -21.42 5.66 14.10
C HIS A 195 -21.81 4.73 12.94
N ALA A 196 -21.12 4.83 11.80
CA ALA A 196 -21.34 3.95 10.66
C ALA A 196 -20.96 2.48 10.94
N LEU A 197 -20.01 2.22 11.84
CA LEU A 197 -19.67 0.87 12.30
C LEU A 197 -20.76 0.32 13.22
N GLU A 198 -21.19 1.12 14.20
CA GLU A 198 -22.20 0.74 15.20
C GLU A 198 -23.57 0.44 14.56
N GLN A 199 -23.91 1.07 13.43
CA GLN A 199 -25.14 0.77 12.66
C GLN A 199 -25.08 -0.54 11.85
N LYS A 200 -23.89 -1.11 11.64
CA LYS A 200 -23.67 -2.31 10.81
C LYS A 200 -23.45 -3.59 11.61
N THR A 201 -23.23 -3.45 12.90
CA THR A 201 -23.13 -4.51 13.91
C THR A 201 -24.47 -4.79 14.55
#